data_AF-A0A2E5PWJ2-F1
#
_entry.id   AF-A0A2E5PWJ2-F1
#
_cell.length_a   1.000
_cell.length_b   1.000
_cell.length_c   1.000
_cell.angle_alpha   90.00
_cell.angle_beta   90.00
_cell.angle_gamma   90.00
#
_symmetry.space_group_name_H-M   'P 1'
#
loop_
_entity.id
_entity.type
_entity.pdbx_description
1 polymer ?
#
loop_
_entity_poly.entity_id
_entity_poly.type
_entity_poly.pdbx_seq_one_letter_code
_entity_poly.pdbx_strand_id
1 'polypeptide(L)'
;MNHLINTFIFSSIILLGSANFVSAAESGESSSSLDFLWKVINFVVLIAILYWFAKKPVASAMKSSAENAKNQLDEARRAETKAIEEMKKMRETISELENETVATLEKAREEAQTEKDRILEEGKREIERMRKQAQFSIEQEYRKAEFQLRQWFASESIKLAEENVKQKMTSTRQNKLVKEYLDQLSKVDMQGEKELS
;
A
#
# COMPACT_ATOMS: atom_id res chain seq x y z
N MET A 1 -53.46 -21.44 8.44
CA MET A 1 -54.78 -21.11 9.02
C MET A 1 -55.92 -21.21 8.01
N ASN A 2 -55.78 -20.69 6.78
CA ASN A 2 -56.82 -20.78 5.73
C ASN A 2 -57.20 -22.23 5.33
N HIS A 3 -56.27 -23.18 5.46
CA HIS A 3 -56.54 -24.58 5.12
C HIS A 3 -57.48 -25.27 6.13
N LEU A 4 -57.40 -24.92 7.42
CA LEU A 4 -58.29 -25.43 8.47
C LEU A 4 -59.73 -24.89 8.32
N ILE A 5 -59.85 -23.68 7.77
CA ILE A 5 -61.11 -23.00 7.50
C ILE A 5 -61.81 -23.60 6.29
N ASN A 6 -61.08 -23.82 5.19
CA ASN A 6 -61.64 -24.50 4.02
C ASN A 6 -62.06 -25.94 4.34
N THR A 7 -61.32 -26.66 5.19
CA THR A 7 -61.72 -28.01 5.63
C THR A 7 -62.95 -27.99 6.53
N PHE A 8 -63.16 -26.96 7.34
CA PHE A 8 -64.36 -26.83 8.18
C PHE A 8 -65.61 -26.52 7.34
N ILE A 9 -65.48 -25.67 6.32
CA ILE A 9 -66.56 -25.36 5.37
C ILE A 9 -66.91 -26.60 4.53
N PHE A 10 -65.91 -27.31 4.00
CA PHE A 10 -66.13 -28.58 3.29
C PHE A 10 -66.75 -29.65 4.20
N SER A 11 -66.29 -29.77 5.45
CA SER A 11 -66.86 -30.68 6.45
C SER A 11 -68.32 -30.33 6.78
N SER A 12 -68.64 -29.05 6.93
CA SER A 12 -70.01 -28.58 7.17
C SER A 12 -70.94 -28.81 5.98
N ILE A 13 -70.43 -28.71 4.74
CA ILE A 13 -71.19 -29.02 3.52
C ILE A 13 -71.43 -30.54 3.40
N ILE A 14 -70.44 -31.36 3.73
CA ILE A 14 -70.55 -32.83 3.73
C ILE A 14 -71.54 -33.31 4.81
N LEU A 15 -71.56 -32.68 5.99
CA LEU A 15 -72.51 -32.96 7.08
C LEU A 15 -73.96 -32.58 6.73
N LEU A 16 -74.16 -31.56 5.88
CA LEU A 16 -75.47 -31.22 5.34
C LEU A 16 -75.90 -32.16 4.21
N GLY A 17 -74.93 -32.69 3.44
CA GLY A 17 -75.18 -33.73 2.44
C GLY A 17 -75.67 -35.04 3.05
N SER A 18 -75.15 -35.44 4.22
CA SER A 18 -75.56 -36.65 4.94
C SER A 18 -76.91 -36.53 5.67
N ALA A 19 -77.43 -35.32 5.87
CA ALA A 19 -78.78 -35.11 6.42
C ALA A 19 -79.91 -35.54 5.45
N ASN A 20 -79.59 -35.85 4.18
CA ASN A 20 -80.54 -36.50 3.27
C ASN A 20 -80.64 -38.03 3.47
N PHE A 21 -79.83 -38.64 4.34
CA PHE A 21 -79.81 -40.11 4.52
C PHE A 21 -80.36 -40.60 5.87
N VAL A 22 -80.95 -39.73 6.69
CA VAL A 22 -81.63 -40.17 7.92
C VAL A 22 -83.08 -39.71 7.88
N SER A 23 -83.94 -40.61 7.37
CA SER A 23 -85.29 -40.88 7.90
C SER A 23 -85.93 -42.04 7.13
N ALA A 24 -85.60 -43.25 7.54
CA ALA A 24 -86.45 -44.43 7.43
C ALA A 24 -86.62 -45.00 8.85
N ALA A 25 -87.40 -44.32 9.68
CA ALA A 25 -87.94 -44.86 10.94
C ALA A 25 -89.11 -43.97 11.41
N GLU A 26 -90.32 -44.45 11.10
CA GLU A 26 -91.66 -44.20 11.69
C GLU A 26 -91.97 -42.87 12.42
N SER A 27 -92.92 -42.12 11.83
CA SER A 27 -94.28 -41.86 12.36
C SER A 27 -94.75 -40.42 12.12
N GLY A 28 -95.92 -40.29 11.49
CA GLY A 28 -96.69 -39.03 11.38
C GLY A 28 -96.67 -38.41 9.98
N GLU A 29 -97.81 -38.43 9.30
CA GLU A 29 -98.12 -37.49 8.23
C GLU A 29 -97.84 -36.07 8.72
N SER A 30 -96.75 -35.47 8.25
CA SER A 30 -96.55 -34.03 8.35
C SER A 30 -96.33 -33.49 6.94
N SER A 31 -97.08 -32.44 6.62
CA SER A 31 -97.24 -31.87 5.29
C SER A 31 -95.89 -31.54 4.64
N SER A 32 -95.74 -31.89 3.35
CA SER A 32 -94.58 -31.58 2.48
C SER A 32 -94.05 -30.12 2.57
N SER A 33 -94.88 -29.18 3.05
CA SER A 33 -94.53 -27.78 3.33
C SER A 33 -93.67 -27.55 4.60
N LEU A 34 -93.81 -28.37 5.65
CA LEU A 34 -93.08 -28.21 6.92
C LEU A 34 -91.60 -28.64 6.77
N ASP A 35 -91.36 -29.76 6.08
CA ASP A 35 -89.99 -30.21 5.77
C ASP A 35 -89.24 -29.21 4.88
N PHE A 36 -89.94 -28.61 3.92
CA PHE A 36 -89.38 -27.56 3.07
C PHE A 36 -89.01 -26.32 3.90
N LEU A 37 -89.88 -25.90 4.84
CA LEU A 37 -89.61 -24.79 5.74
C LEU A 37 -88.36 -25.02 6.59
N TRP A 38 -88.18 -26.24 7.12
CA TRP A 38 -86.98 -26.60 7.88
C TRP A 38 -85.70 -26.57 7.04
N LYS A 39 -85.75 -27.05 5.79
CA LYS A 39 -84.61 -26.97 4.86
C LYS A 39 -84.24 -25.52 4.53
N VAL A 40 -85.24 -24.65 4.32
CA VAL A 40 -85.02 -23.21 4.09
C VAL A 40 -84.39 -22.55 5.30
N ILE A 41 -84.88 -22.83 6.51
CA ILE A 41 -84.29 -22.29 7.75
C ILE A 41 -82.84 -22.73 7.90
N ASN A 42 -82.54 -24.01 7.67
CA ASN A 42 -81.17 -24.52 7.74
C ASN A 42 -80.24 -23.84 6.72
N PHE A 43 -80.71 -23.66 5.48
CA PHE A 43 -79.97 -22.95 4.44
C PHE A 43 -79.70 -21.48 4.79
N VAL A 44 -80.68 -20.79 5.39
CA VAL A 44 -80.53 -19.41 5.85
C VAL A 44 -79.51 -19.33 6.99
N VAL A 45 -79.54 -20.27 7.94
CA VAL A 45 -78.54 -20.34 9.03
C VAL A 45 -77.14 -20.59 8.48
N LEU A 46 -76.98 -21.48 7.50
CA LEU A 46 -75.70 -21.72 6.83
C LEU A 46 -75.17 -20.46 6.15
N ILE A 47 -76.02 -19.74 5.40
CA ILE A 47 -75.64 -18.47 4.74
C ILE A 47 -75.22 -17.43 5.78
N ALA A 48 -75.94 -17.32 6.90
CA ALA A 48 -75.62 -16.36 7.94
C ALA A 48 -74.23 -16.63 8.56
N ILE A 49 -73.93 -17.90 8.85
CA ILE A 49 -72.61 -18.31 9.37
C ILE A 49 -71.52 -18.06 8.33
N LEU A 50 -71.76 -18.44 7.07
CA LEU A 50 -70.82 -18.24 5.97
C LEU A 50 -70.52 -16.75 5.75
N TYR A 51 -71.55 -15.90 5.76
CA TYR A 51 -71.38 -14.46 5.58
C TYR A 51 -70.58 -13.83 6.72
N TRP A 52 -70.89 -14.19 7.97
CA TRP A 52 -70.18 -13.65 9.12
C TRP A 52 -68.71 -14.10 9.14
N PHE A 53 -68.45 -15.35 8.75
CA PHE A 53 -67.10 -15.91 8.75
C PHE A 53 -66.26 -15.51 7.53
N ALA A 54 -66.86 -15.38 6.34
CA ALA A 54 -66.16 -15.03 5.10
C ALA A 54 -65.83 -13.54 4.97
N LYS A 55 -66.59 -12.65 5.65
CA LYS A 55 -66.36 -11.20 5.61
C LYS A 55 -64.95 -10.79 6.02
N LYS A 56 -64.43 -11.36 7.12
CA LYS A 56 -63.09 -11.03 7.64
C LYS A 56 -61.94 -11.47 6.72
N PRO A 57 -61.84 -12.74 6.27
CA PRO A 57 -60.74 -13.17 5.41
C PRO A 57 -60.76 -12.51 4.02
N VAL A 58 -61.94 -12.27 3.44
CA VAL A 58 -62.04 -11.61 2.11
C VAL A 58 -61.56 -10.15 2.19
N ALA A 59 -62.03 -9.39 3.19
CA ALA A 59 -61.57 -8.02 3.39
C ALA A 59 -60.07 -7.95 3.73
N SER A 60 -59.57 -8.89 4.53
CA SER A 60 -58.15 -8.98 4.87
C SER A 60 -57.28 -9.29 3.64
N ALA A 61 -57.72 -10.20 2.77
CA ALA A 61 -56.99 -10.54 1.54
C ALA A 61 -56.89 -9.34 0.60
N MET A 62 -57.99 -8.61 0.37
CA MET A 62 -57.96 -7.40 -0.47
C MET A 62 -57.07 -6.31 0.12
N LYS A 63 -57.12 -6.10 1.44
CA LYS A 63 -56.25 -5.15 2.13
C LYS A 63 -54.78 -5.55 2.04
N SER A 64 -54.46 -6.82 2.26
CA SER A 64 -53.10 -7.34 2.19
C SER A 64 -52.51 -7.21 0.79
N SER A 65 -53.29 -7.48 -0.27
CA SER A 65 -52.83 -7.28 -1.65
C SER A 65 -52.53 -5.79 -1.94
N ALA A 66 -53.40 -4.88 -1.51
CA ALA A 66 -53.18 -3.44 -1.68
C ALA A 66 -51.96 -2.94 -0.88
N GLU A 67 -51.78 -3.43 0.34
CA GLU A 67 -50.64 -3.10 1.21
C GLU A 67 -49.32 -3.64 0.64
N ASN A 68 -49.31 -4.87 0.12
CA ASN A 68 -48.15 -5.45 -0.54
C ASN A 68 -47.75 -4.66 -1.79
N ALA A 69 -48.72 -4.28 -2.63
CA ALA A 69 -48.46 -3.47 -3.82
C ALA A 69 -47.89 -2.08 -3.45
N LYS A 70 -48.46 -1.45 -2.41
CA LYS A 70 -47.95 -0.18 -1.89
C LYS A 70 -46.52 -0.33 -1.35
N ASN A 71 -46.25 -1.36 -0.56
CA ASN A 71 -44.93 -1.61 0.00
C ASN A 71 -43.88 -1.84 -1.10
N GLN A 72 -44.22 -2.60 -2.15
CA GLN A 72 -43.33 -2.80 -3.29
C GLN A 72 -43.02 -1.48 -4.04
N LEU A 73 -44.03 -0.63 -4.23
CA LEU A 73 -43.84 0.69 -4.85
C LEU A 73 -43.00 1.62 -3.96
N ASP A 74 -43.24 1.63 -2.66
CA ASP A 74 -42.46 2.45 -1.71
C ASP A 74 -41.01 1.96 -1.61
N GLU A 75 -40.79 0.64 -1.66
CA GLU A 75 -39.45 0.05 -1.70
C GLU A 75 -38.72 0.36 -3.00
N ALA A 76 -39.39 0.25 -4.15
CA ALA A 76 -38.84 0.64 -5.44
C ALA A 76 -38.44 2.13 -5.47
N ARG A 77 -39.30 3.03 -4.96
CA ARG A 77 -38.98 4.46 -4.85
C ARG A 77 -37.80 4.75 -3.93
N ARG A 78 -37.71 4.03 -2.80
CA ARG A 78 -36.56 4.14 -1.89
C ARG A 78 -35.28 3.66 -2.55
N ALA A 79 -35.33 2.54 -3.28
CA ALA A 79 -34.18 2.02 -4.01
C ALA A 79 -33.71 3.00 -5.09
N GLU A 80 -34.64 3.58 -5.87
CA GLU A 80 -34.35 4.60 -6.87
C GLU A 80 -33.71 5.84 -6.24
N THR A 81 -34.29 6.35 -5.15
CA THR A 81 -33.76 7.53 -4.45
C THR A 81 -32.34 7.27 -3.94
N LYS A 82 -32.10 6.09 -3.34
CA LYS A 82 -30.76 5.70 -2.86
C LYS A 82 -29.76 5.59 -4.01
N ALA A 83 -30.15 4.99 -5.13
CA ALA A 83 -29.28 4.86 -6.30
C ALA A 83 -28.91 6.24 -6.87
N ILE A 84 -29.87 7.17 -6.95
CA ILE A 84 -29.60 8.54 -7.39
C ILE A 84 -28.65 9.26 -6.44
N GLU A 85 -28.85 9.11 -5.13
CA GLU A 85 -27.98 9.71 -4.11
C GLU A 85 -26.55 9.15 -4.17
N GLU A 86 -26.42 7.84 -4.33
CA GLU A 86 -25.12 7.15 -4.48
C GLU A 86 -24.42 7.55 -5.77
N MET A 87 -25.13 7.63 -6.90
CA MET A 87 -24.59 8.14 -8.15
C MET A 87 -24.11 9.58 -8.04
N LYS A 88 -24.85 10.43 -7.31
CA LYS A 88 -24.45 11.82 -7.06
C LYS A 88 -23.16 11.88 -6.23
N LYS A 89 -23.10 11.13 -5.12
CA LYS A 89 -21.89 11.03 -4.29
C LYS A 89 -20.70 10.52 -5.08
N MET A 90 -20.88 9.46 -5.88
CA MET A 90 -19.82 8.90 -6.71
C MET A 90 -19.32 9.92 -7.74
N ARG A 91 -20.22 10.71 -8.36
CA ARG A 91 -19.83 11.77 -9.28
C ARG A 91 -19.06 12.89 -8.59
N GLU A 92 -19.47 13.28 -7.38
CA GLU A 92 -18.74 14.26 -6.57
C GLU A 92 -17.35 13.73 -6.20
N THR A 93 -17.23 12.48 -5.75
CA THR A 93 -15.95 11.83 -5.44
C THR A 93 -15.04 11.75 -6.67
N ILE A 94 -15.57 11.40 -7.85
CA ILE A 94 -14.77 11.37 -9.09
C ILE A 94 -14.24 12.78 -9.41
N SER A 95 -15.07 13.81 -9.31
CA SER A 95 -14.62 15.18 -9.56
C SER A 95 -13.58 15.66 -8.54
N GLU A 96 -13.70 15.24 -7.28
CA GLU A 96 -12.70 15.55 -6.25
C GLU A 96 -11.37 14.83 -6.52
N LEU A 97 -11.42 13.55 -6.91
CA LEU A 97 -10.24 12.78 -7.29
C LEU A 97 -9.54 13.36 -8.54
N GLU A 98 -10.30 13.84 -9.54
CA GLU A 98 -9.72 14.52 -10.70
C GLU A 98 -8.95 15.78 -10.28
N ASN A 99 -9.48 16.56 -9.35
CA ASN A 99 -8.78 17.75 -8.83
C ASN A 99 -7.55 17.36 -7.99
N GLU A 100 -7.67 16.35 -7.13
CA GLU A 100 -6.57 15.86 -6.30
C GLU A 100 -5.43 15.28 -7.14
N THR A 101 -5.75 14.54 -8.20
CA THR A 101 -4.74 13.97 -9.12
C THR A 101 -3.98 15.05 -9.87
N VAL A 102 -4.65 16.11 -10.34
CA VAL A 102 -3.98 17.27 -10.96
C VAL A 102 -3.06 17.97 -9.96
N ALA A 103 -3.54 18.21 -8.74
CA ALA A 103 -2.74 18.84 -7.69
C ALA A 103 -1.53 17.98 -7.30
N THR A 104 -1.72 16.67 -7.18
CA THR A 104 -0.65 15.70 -6.87
C THR A 104 0.38 15.64 -7.99
N LEU A 105 -0.05 15.66 -9.25
CA LEU A 105 0.85 15.66 -10.39
C LEU A 105 1.70 16.94 -10.44
N GLU A 106 1.10 18.09 -10.13
CA GLU A 106 1.84 19.36 -10.12
C GLU A 106 2.86 19.40 -8.97
N LYS A 107 2.45 18.95 -7.78
CA LYS A 107 3.36 18.80 -6.64
C LYS A 107 4.52 17.84 -6.96
N ALA A 108 4.23 16.70 -7.59
CA ALA A 108 5.25 15.74 -7.98
C ALA A 108 6.25 16.31 -9.01
N ARG A 109 5.78 17.19 -9.92
CA ARG A 109 6.67 17.90 -10.85
C ARG A 109 7.56 18.91 -10.15
N GLU A 110 7.02 19.68 -9.20
CA GLU A 110 7.79 20.64 -8.41
C GLU A 110 8.85 19.93 -7.54
N GLU A 111 8.47 18.84 -6.87
CA GLU A 111 9.37 18.01 -6.09
C GLU A 111 10.46 17.40 -6.99
N ALA A 112 10.11 16.88 -8.16
CA ALA A 112 11.07 16.33 -9.12
C ALA A 112 12.06 17.38 -9.64
N GLN A 113 11.60 18.60 -9.92
CA GLN A 113 12.46 19.69 -10.37
C GLN A 113 13.41 20.14 -9.26
N THR A 114 12.91 20.27 -8.03
CA THR A 114 13.72 20.62 -6.85
C THR A 114 14.77 19.55 -6.58
N GLU A 115 14.40 18.28 -6.64
CA GLU A 115 15.32 17.17 -6.41
C GLU A 115 16.37 17.06 -7.50
N LYS A 116 15.99 17.28 -8.77
CA LYS A 116 16.93 17.36 -9.88
C LYS A 116 17.97 18.46 -9.66
N ASP A 117 17.53 19.64 -9.24
CA ASP A 117 18.44 20.78 -8.99
C ASP A 117 19.36 20.48 -7.79
N ARG A 118 18.84 19.83 -6.74
CA ARG A 118 19.63 19.36 -5.59
C ARG A 118 20.71 18.36 -6.01
N ILE A 119 20.35 17.35 -6.81
CA ILE A 119 21.29 16.34 -7.33
C ILE A 119 22.37 16.99 -8.20
N LEU A 120 22.00 17.95 -9.06
CA LEU A 120 22.96 18.66 -9.89
C LEU A 120 23.93 19.50 -9.07
N GLU A 121 23.45 20.19 -8.03
CA GLU A 121 24.30 20.97 -7.13
C GLU A 121 25.23 20.08 -6.29
N GLU A 122 24.71 18.99 -5.75
CA GLU A 122 25.49 17.99 -5.03
C GLU A 122 26.57 17.35 -5.92
N GLY A 123 26.20 16.97 -7.15
CA GLY A 123 27.14 16.45 -8.15
C GLY A 123 28.25 17.44 -8.50
N LYS A 124 27.92 18.74 -8.66
CA LYS A 124 28.94 19.79 -8.89
C LYS A 124 29.91 19.91 -7.72
N ARG A 125 29.38 19.94 -6.49
CA ARG A 125 30.21 19.99 -5.26
C ARG A 125 31.13 18.78 -5.14
N GLU A 126 30.61 17.60 -5.45
CA GLU A 126 31.39 16.36 -5.40
C GLU A 126 32.49 16.33 -6.48
N ILE A 127 32.20 16.79 -7.70
CA ILE A 127 33.21 16.94 -8.76
C ILE A 127 34.31 17.93 -8.32
N GLU A 128 33.96 19.06 -7.72
CA GLU A 128 34.94 20.01 -7.21
C GLU A 128 35.81 19.41 -6.09
N ARG A 129 35.18 18.68 -5.16
CA ARG A 129 35.88 17.97 -4.08
C ARG A 129 36.86 16.94 -4.65
N MET A 130 36.41 16.15 -5.62
CA MET A 130 37.22 15.15 -6.31
C MET A 130 38.40 15.79 -7.05
N ARG A 131 38.18 16.91 -7.74
CA ARG A 131 39.25 17.66 -8.41
C ARG A 131 40.29 18.18 -7.43
N LYS A 132 39.87 18.78 -6.31
CA LYS A 132 40.78 19.26 -5.26
C LYS A 132 41.58 18.11 -4.66
N GLN A 133 40.93 16.99 -4.37
CA GLN A 133 41.60 15.79 -3.86
C GLN A 133 42.62 15.24 -4.86
N ALA A 134 42.25 15.14 -6.14
CA ALA A 134 43.15 14.68 -7.19
C ALA A 134 44.36 15.61 -7.36
N GLN A 135 44.17 16.93 -7.35
CA GLN A 135 45.26 17.90 -7.40
C GLN A 135 46.21 17.75 -6.20
N PHE A 136 45.65 17.60 -4.99
CA PHE A 136 46.44 17.38 -3.79
C PHE A 136 47.25 16.08 -3.87
N SER A 137 46.64 14.98 -4.33
CA SER A 137 47.33 13.71 -4.52
C SER A 137 48.44 13.79 -5.58
N ILE A 138 48.20 14.48 -6.70
CA ILE A 138 49.22 14.71 -7.73
C ILE A 138 50.40 15.49 -7.16
N GLU A 139 50.15 16.56 -6.40
CA GLU A 139 51.20 17.36 -5.77
C GLU A 139 52.03 16.53 -4.77
N GLN A 140 51.37 15.67 -3.98
CA GLN A 140 52.06 14.78 -3.05
C GLN A 140 52.94 13.74 -3.78
N GLU A 141 52.40 13.09 -4.82
CA GLU A 141 53.18 12.12 -5.61
C GLU A 141 54.31 12.80 -6.38
N TYR A 142 54.11 14.02 -6.87
CA TYR A 142 55.19 14.81 -7.50
C TYR A 142 56.34 15.08 -6.52
N ARG A 143 56.04 15.55 -5.31
CA ARG A 143 57.06 15.79 -4.27
C ARG A 143 57.80 14.51 -3.89
N LYS A 144 57.07 13.39 -3.80
CA LYS A 144 57.65 12.08 -3.50
C LYS A 144 58.58 11.61 -4.63
N ALA A 145 58.16 11.76 -5.88
CA ALA A 145 58.97 11.44 -7.05
C ALA A 145 60.23 12.32 -7.12
N GLU A 146 60.10 13.62 -6.83
CA GLU A 146 61.24 14.53 -6.78
C GLU A 146 62.25 14.12 -5.69
N PHE A 147 61.76 13.79 -4.50
CA PHE A 147 62.60 13.32 -3.40
C PHE A 147 63.34 12.01 -3.77
N GLN A 148 62.62 11.04 -4.34
CA GLN A 148 63.22 9.78 -4.80
C GLN A 148 64.27 10.01 -5.89
N LEU A 149 64.01 10.92 -6.83
CA LEU A 149 64.95 11.27 -7.89
C LEU A 149 66.22 11.91 -7.33
N ARG A 150 66.09 12.85 -6.38
CA ARG A 150 67.24 13.47 -5.70
C ARG A 150 68.08 12.44 -4.95
N GLN A 151 67.43 11.50 -4.25
CA GLN A 151 68.12 10.43 -3.54
C GLN A 151 68.87 9.51 -4.50
N TRP A 152 68.25 9.15 -5.63
CA TRP A 152 68.87 8.34 -6.66
C TRP A 152 70.11 9.03 -7.25
N PHE A 153 70.00 10.30 -7.67
CA PHE A 153 71.14 11.07 -8.17
C PHE A 153 72.28 11.22 -7.16
N ALA A 154 71.96 11.47 -5.89
CA ALA A 154 72.98 11.56 -4.84
C ALA A 154 73.72 10.23 -4.67
N SER A 155 72.99 9.11 -4.64
CA SER A 155 73.58 7.77 -4.54
C SER A 155 74.47 7.44 -5.75
N GLU A 156 74.02 7.75 -6.96
CA GLU A 156 74.76 7.46 -8.19
C GLU A 156 75.99 8.35 -8.33
N SER A 157 75.89 9.62 -7.91
CA SER A 157 77.04 10.54 -7.89
C SER A 157 78.12 10.08 -6.92
N ILE A 158 77.75 9.59 -5.73
CA ILE A 158 78.70 8.99 -4.78
C ILE A 158 79.36 7.76 -5.40
N LYS A 159 78.57 6.89 -6.06
CA LYS A 159 79.08 5.68 -6.72
C LYS A 159 80.09 5.99 -7.82
N LEU A 160 79.79 6.96 -8.68
CA LEU A 160 80.69 7.45 -9.73
C LEU A 160 81.95 8.11 -9.16
N ALA A 161 81.83 8.85 -8.06
CA ALA A 161 82.96 9.45 -7.37
C ALA A 161 83.86 8.37 -6.76
N GLU A 162 83.29 7.36 -6.09
CA GLU A 162 84.03 6.21 -5.56
C GLU A 162 84.77 5.44 -6.67
N GLU A 163 84.13 5.19 -7.79
CA GLU A 163 84.75 4.50 -8.93
C GLU A 163 85.91 5.32 -9.53
N ASN A 164 85.71 6.63 -9.72
CA ASN A 164 86.77 7.54 -10.18
C ASN A 164 87.94 7.61 -9.18
N VAL A 165 87.68 7.65 -7.88
CA VAL A 165 88.72 7.65 -6.84
C VAL A 165 89.49 6.33 -6.87
N LYS A 166 88.80 5.18 -6.98
CA LYS A 166 89.43 3.86 -7.11
C LYS A 166 90.31 3.77 -8.36
N GLN A 167 89.83 4.23 -9.53
CA GLN A 167 90.62 4.23 -10.76
C GLN A 167 91.85 5.14 -10.69
N LYS A 168 91.75 6.28 -9.99
CA LYS A 168 92.84 7.25 -9.85
C LYS A 168 93.79 6.97 -8.68
N MET A 169 93.58 5.86 -7.96
CA MET A 169 94.42 5.49 -6.82
C MET A 169 95.60 4.64 -7.26
N THR A 170 96.77 5.28 -7.38
CA THR A 170 98.05 4.66 -7.67
C THR A 170 98.92 4.59 -6.42
N SER A 171 99.89 3.68 -6.38
CA SER A 171 100.82 3.49 -5.24
C SER A 171 101.52 4.79 -4.82
N THR A 172 101.89 5.65 -5.78
CA THR A 172 102.47 6.97 -5.53
C THR A 172 101.50 7.93 -4.81
N ARG A 173 100.22 7.90 -5.16
CA ARG A 173 99.19 8.78 -4.58
C ARG A 173 98.79 8.33 -3.18
N GLN A 174 98.76 7.02 -2.95
CA GLN A 174 98.51 6.41 -1.65
C GLN A 174 99.61 6.78 -0.65
N ASN A 175 100.89 6.72 -1.06
CA ASN A 175 102.01 7.17 -0.24
C ASN A 175 101.96 8.67 0.07
N LYS A 176 101.53 9.50 -0.89
CA LYS A 176 101.36 10.95 -0.67
C LYS A 176 100.25 11.25 0.35
N LEU A 177 99.11 10.56 0.27
CA LEU A 177 98.01 10.67 1.22
C LEU A 177 98.43 10.26 2.65
N VAL A 178 99.16 9.16 2.78
CA VAL A 178 99.71 8.71 4.08
C VAL A 178 100.65 9.78 4.65
N LYS A 179 101.53 10.34 3.82
CA LYS A 179 102.45 11.41 4.26
C LYS A 179 101.70 12.68 4.68
N GLU A 180 100.69 13.11 3.93
CA GLU A 180 99.85 14.27 4.29
C GLU A 180 99.04 14.05 5.58
N TYR A 181 98.55 12.83 5.82
CA TYR A 181 97.84 12.47 7.05
C TYR A 181 98.77 12.48 8.27
N LEU A 182 99.99 11.93 8.12
CA LEU A 182 101.02 11.98 9.15
C LEU A 182 101.47 13.42 9.45
N ASP A 183 101.59 14.27 8.43
CA ASP A 183 101.91 15.69 8.59
C ASP A 183 100.79 16.46 9.32
N GLN A 184 99.52 16.15 9.05
CA GLN A 184 98.39 16.75 9.75
C GLN A 184 98.32 16.32 11.22
N LEU A 185 98.52 15.04 11.52
CA LEU A 185 98.61 14.56 12.90
C LEU A 185 99.75 15.23 13.65
N SER A 186 100.91 15.33 13.01
CA SER A 186 102.09 16.00 13.59
C SER A 186 101.83 17.49 13.86
N LYS A 187 101.07 18.17 12.99
CA LYS A 187 100.67 19.58 13.19
C LYS A 187 99.65 19.76 14.32
N VAL A 188 98.75 18.80 14.51
CA VAL A 188 97.79 18.80 15.63
C VAL A 188 98.52 18.55 16.95
N ASP A 189 99.48 17.63 16.99
CA ASP A 189 100.31 17.37 18.18
C ASP A 189 101.18 18.59 18.55
N MET A 190 101.74 19.30 17.55
CA MET A 190 102.47 20.56 17.77
C MET A 190 101.59 21.76 18.20
N GLN A 191 100.28 21.70 17.98
CA GLN A 191 99.34 22.71 18.49
C GLN A 191 99.00 22.46 19.97
N GLY A 192 98.97 21.20 20.41
CA GLY A 192 98.78 20.84 21.82
C GLY A 192 99.96 21.22 22.72
N GLU A 193 101.20 21.15 22.22
CA GLU A 193 102.39 21.55 22.98
C GLU A 193 102.54 23.07 23.16
N LYS A 194 101.95 23.89 22.27
CA LYS A 194 102.03 25.36 22.35
C LYS A 194 101.07 26.01 23.36
N GLU A 195 100.08 25.27 23.88
CA GLU A 195 99.17 25.78 24.92
C GLU A 195 99.62 25.40 26.35
N LEU A 196 100.71 24.63 26.51
CA LEU A 196 101.22 24.18 27.81
C LEU A 196 102.60 24.76 28.20
N SER A 197 103.08 25.79 27.50
CA SER A 197 104.20 26.66 27.93
C SER A 197 103.74 28.09 28.10
#